data_AF-A0AA37QZX7-F1
#
_entry.id   AF-A0AA37QZX7-F1
#
_cell.length_a   1.000
_cell.length_b   1.000
_cell.length_c   1.000
_cell.angle_alpha   90.00
_cell.angle_beta   90.00
_cell.angle_gamma   90.00
#
_symmetry.space_group_name_H-M   'P 1'
#
loop_
_entity.id
_entity.type
_entity.pdbx_description
1 polymer ?
#
loop_
_entity_poly.entity_id
_entity_poly.type
_entity_poly.pdbx_seq_one_letter_code
_entity_poly.pdbx_strand_id
1 'polypeptide(L)' 'MPSELHANAGQTEDAALNAAMDQAIAACGGDLRATIRALIVANDYLETEVTELMKAVSHAYARGRFHSYSG' A
#
# COMPACT_ATOMS: atom_id res chain seq x y z
N MET A 1 15.35 -27.03 -9.51
CA MET A 1 14.08 -26.53 -10.08
C MET A 1 13.52 -25.41 -9.19
N PRO A 2 13.97 -24.15 -9.33
CA PRO A 2 13.46 -23.00 -8.58
C PRO A 2 12.39 -22.19 -9.35
N SER A 3 12.24 -22.43 -10.66
CA SER A 3 11.42 -21.60 -11.55
C SER A 3 9.91 -21.77 -11.33
N GLU A 4 9.46 -22.91 -10.81
CA GLU A 4 8.03 -23.21 -10.61
C GLU A 4 7.45 -22.55 -9.35
N LEU A 5 8.28 -22.33 -8.31
CA LEU A 5 7.81 -21.64 -7.09
C LEU A 5 7.50 -20.16 -7.34
N HIS A 6 8.35 -19.46 -8.09
CA HIS A 6 8.11 -18.06 -8.44
C HIS A 6 6.92 -17.90 -9.39
N ALA A 7 6.70 -18.86 -10.30
CA ALA A 7 5.53 -18.85 -11.18
C ALA A 7 4.23 -19.01 -10.38
N ASN A 8 4.17 -19.95 -9.43
CA ASN A 8 2.99 -20.18 -8.60
C ASN A 8 2.69 -19.00 -7.63
N ALA A 9 3.74 -18.38 -7.10
CA ALA A 9 3.60 -17.19 -6.26
C ALA A 9 3.00 -16.01 -7.05
N GLY A 10 3.51 -15.73 -8.26
CA GLY A 10 2.97 -14.67 -9.11
C GLY A 10 1.52 -14.90 -9.52
N GLN A 11 1.14 -16.16 -9.83
CA GLN A 11 -0.24 -16.50 -10.16
C GLN A 11 -1.21 -16.30 -8.98
N THR A 12 -0.76 -16.58 -7.76
CA THR A 12 -1.57 -16.37 -6.54
C THR A 12 -1.72 -14.89 -6.23
N GLU A 13 -0.66 -14.11 -6.44
CA GLU A 13 -0.64 -12.67 -6.23
C GLU A 13 -1.56 -11.94 -7.24
N ASP A 14 -1.54 -12.35 -8.51
CA ASP A 14 -2.47 -11.87 -9.53
C ASP A 14 -3.93 -12.21 -9.19
N ALA A 15 -4.20 -13.41 -8.67
CA ALA A 15 -5.55 -13.81 -8.26
C ALA A 15 -6.05 -12.97 -7.08
N ALA A 16 -5.20 -12.71 -6.09
CA ALA A 16 -5.53 -11.86 -4.95
C ALA A 16 -5.77 -10.41 -5.38
N LEU A 17 -4.94 -9.90 -6.30
CA LEU A 17 -5.09 -8.56 -6.86
C LEU A 17 -6.41 -8.42 -7.62
N ASN A 18 -6.74 -9.38 -8.49
CA ASN A 18 -8.01 -9.38 -9.23
C ASN A 18 -9.21 -9.40 -8.27
N ALA A 19 -9.17 -10.20 -7.21
CA ALA A 19 -10.23 -10.23 -6.21
C ALA A 19 -10.39 -8.88 -5.47
N ALA A 20 -9.29 -8.19 -5.18
CA ALA A 20 -9.31 -6.85 -4.59
C ALA A 20 -9.87 -5.80 -5.55
N MET A 21 -9.54 -5.90 -6.85
CA MET A 21 -10.10 -5.04 -7.89
C MET A 21 -11.63 -5.21 -7.98
N ASP A 22 -12.12 -6.45 -8.00
CA ASP A 22 -13.56 -6.74 -8.03
C ASP A 22 -14.29 -6.16 -6.82
N GLN A 23 -13.67 -6.23 -5.63
CA GLN A 23 -14.23 -5.63 -4.42
C GLN A 23 -14.29 -4.10 -4.51
N ALA A 24 -13.24 -3.45 -5.02
CA ALA A 24 -13.22 -2.00 -5.19
C ALA A 24 -14.28 -1.53 -6.20
N ILE A 25 -14.44 -2.27 -7.30
CA ILE A 25 -15.46 -2.01 -8.32
C ILE A 25 -16.87 -2.19 -7.72
N ALA A 26 -17.09 -3.27 -6.96
CA ALA A 26 -18.36 -3.53 -6.30
C ALA A 26 -18.71 -2.44 -5.27
N ALA A 27 -17.72 -1.95 -4.50
CA ALA A 27 -17.91 -0.85 -3.56
C ALA A 27 -18.31 0.47 -4.24
N CYS A 28 -17.93 0.65 -5.51
CA CYS A 28 -18.31 1.79 -6.35
C CYS A 28 -19.56 1.52 -7.22
N GLY A 29 -20.31 0.44 -6.94
CA GLY A 29 -21.52 0.09 -7.69
C GLY A 29 -21.28 -0.31 -9.14
N GLY A 30 -20.07 -0.78 -9.48
CA GLY A 30 -19.70 -1.14 -10.85
C GLY A 30 -19.17 0.01 -11.71
N ASP A 31 -19.13 1.25 -11.20
CA ASP A 31 -18.59 2.39 -11.95
C ASP A 31 -17.05 2.38 -11.89
N LEU A 32 -16.43 1.97 -13.01
CA LEU A 32 -14.97 1.93 -13.16
C LEU A 32 -14.33 3.31 -13.03
N ARG A 33 -14.99 4.38 -13.50
CA ARG A 33 -14.45 5.75 -13.42
C ARG A 33 -14.49 6.25 -11.98
N ALA A 34 -15.56 5.97 -11.25
CA ALA A 34 -15.65 6.26 -9.82
C ALA A 34 -14.60 5.45 -9.03
N THR A 35 -14.42 4.17 -9.38
CA THR A 35 -13.42 3.29 -8.75
C THR A 35 -12.00 3.83 -8.92
N ILE A 36 -11.60 4.17 -10.15
CA ILE A 36 -10.27 4.74 -10.42
C ILE A 36 -10.09 6.06 -9.65
N ARG A 37 -11.11 6.91 -9.61
CA ARG A 37 -11.04 8.17 -8.86
C ARG A 37 -10.87 7.93 -7.36
N ALA A 38 -11.60 6.97 -6.79
CA ALA A 38 -11.48 6.60 -5.39
C ALA A 38 -10.08 6.07 -5.06
N LEU A 39 -9.50 5.22 -5.94
CA LEU A 39 -8.15 4.70 -5.78
C LEU A 39 -7.08 5.80 -5.83
N ILE A 40 -7.20 6.77 -6.75
CA ILE A 40 -6.27 7.91 -6.83
C ILE A 40 -6.33 8.74 -5.54
N VAL A 41 -7.53 9.06 -5.05
CA VAL A 41 -7.70 9.83 -3.81
C VAL A 41 -7.17 9.06 -2.60
N ALA A 42 -7.41 7.76 -2.53
CA ALA A 42 -6.89 6.91 -1.46
C ALA A 42 -5.35 6.87 -1.48
N ASN A 43 -4.74 6.81 -2.67
CA ASN A 43 -3.28 6.81 -2.79
C ASN A 43 -2.68 8.15 -2.35
N ASP A 44 -3.23 9.28 -2.80
CA ASP A 44 -2.79 10.62 -2.38
C ASP A 44 -2.88 10.82 -0.86
N TYR A 45 -3.95 10.29 -0.24
CA TYR A 45 -4.10 10.27 1.21
C TYR A 45 -2.98 9.44 1.89
N LEU A 46 -2.70 8.23 1.40
CA LEU A 46 -1.65 7.37 1.97
C LEU A 46 -0.26 8.00 1.82
N GLU A 47 0.06 8.60 0.68
CA GLU A 47 1.33 9.30 0.45
C GLU A 47 1.49 10.49 1.40
N THR A 48 0.39 11.21 1.68
CA THR A 48 0.36 12.30 2.66
C THR A 48 0.64 11.78 4.07
N GLU A 49 -0.06 10.72 4.50
CA GLU A 49 0.13 10.12 5.84
C GLU A 49 1.55 9.58 6.03
N VAL A 50 2.14 8.94 5.00
CA VAL A 50 3.54 8.48 5.02
C VAL A 50 4.49 9.67 5.19
N THR A 51 4.24 10.76 4.46
CA THR A 51 5.05 11.98 4.56
C THR A 51 4.99 12.59 5.96
N GLU A 52 3.80 12.68 6.55
CA GLU A 52 3.63 13.19 7.92
C GLU A 52 4.27 12.28 8.96
N LEU A 53 4.14 10.96 8.81
CA LEU A 53 4.80 10.00 9.69
C LEU A 53 6.33 10.12 9.60
N MET A 54 6.88 10.23 8.39
CA MET A 54 8.32 10.45 8.19
C MET A 54 8.80 11.74 8.85
N LYS A 55 8.06 12.85 8.71
CA LYS A 55 8.38 14.12 9.40
C LYS A 55 8.38 13.93 10.92
N ALA A 56 7.37 13.27 11.48
CA ALA A 56 7.27 13.03 12.91
C ALA A 56 8.44 12.18 13.43
N VAL A 57 8.81 11.13 12.70
CA VAL A 57 9.98 10.29 12.99
C VAL A 57 11.27 11.11 12.92
N SER A 58 11.50 11.88 11.85
CA SER A 58 12.67 12.76 11.71
C SER A 58 12.74 13.81 12.82
N HIS A 59 11.62 14.41 13.22
CA HIS A 59 11.57 15.35 14.35
C HIS A 59 11.91 14.70 15.70
N ALA A 60 11.57 13.43 15.90
CA ALA A 60 11.93 12.70 17.11
C ALA A 60 13.40 12.27 17.13
N TYR A 61 13.96 11.90 15.97
CA TYR A 61 15.41 11.68 15.81
C TYR A 61 16.21 12.98 16.01
N ALA A 62 15.81 14.08 15.38
CA ALA A 62 16.49 15.38 15.49
C ALA A 62 16.47 15.96 16.92
N ARG A 63 15.45 15.59 17.73
CA ARG A 63 15.35 15.97 19.15
C ARG A 63 15.99 14.95 20.10
N GLY A 64 16.75 13.97 19.59
CA GLY A 64 17.45 12.96 20.40
C GLY A 64 16.53 12.07 21.24
N ARG A 65 15.25 11.95 20.87
CA ARG A 65 14.25 11.20 21.64
C ARG A 65 14.30 9.69 21.37
N PHE A 66 14.85 9.29 20.23
CA PHE A 66 15.17 7.89 19.92
C PHE A 66 16.63 7.63 20.23
N HIS A 67 16.90 6.91 21.32
CA HIS A 67 18.18 6.23 21.47
C HIS A 67 18.15 5.05 20.51
N SER A 68 19.04 5.06 19.51
CA SER A 68 19.23 3.89 18.64
C SER A 68 19.47 2.68 19.55
N TYR A 69 18.58 1.69 19.50
CA TYR A 69 18.86 0.41 20.14
C TYR A 69 19.98 -0.23 19.34
N SER A 70 21.22 -0.02 19.79
CA SER A 70 22.39 -0.69 19.27
C SER A 70 22.44 -2.06 19.94
N GLY A 71 21.74 -3.02 19.33
CA GLY A 71 21.96 -4.45 19.55
C GLY A 71 23.10 -4.94 18.70
#